data_AF-A0A3A0ATD3-F1
#
_entry.id   AF-A0A3A0ATD3-F1
#
_cell.length_a   1.000
_cell.length_b   1.000
_cell.length_c   1.000
_cell.angle_alpha   90.00
_cell.angle_beta   90.00
_cell.angle_gamma   90.00
#
_symmetry.space_group_name_H-M   'P 1'
#
loop_
_entity.id
_entity.type
_entity.pdbx_description
1 polymer ?
#
loop_
_entity_poly.entity_id
_entity_poly.type
_entity_poly.pdbx_seq_one_letter_code
_entity_poly.pdbx_strand_id
1 'polypeptide(L)'
;NAIDAGVAAGICIDVLLPDLCNFGGVAPTMVYHAATGELVTISGLGPWGRSATLEHFLEHENGDIPVGAKRSVVPGAPDAWLTALARYGRLTFAEVVQPAIELCEAGFVVYPSLERNLAKEAEQ
;
A
#
# COMPACT_ATOMS: atom_id res chain seq x y z
N ASN A 1 15.17 2.91 12.58
CA ASN A 1 14.65 4.15 13.21
C ASN A 1 13.13 4.17 13.02
N ALA A 2 12.42 5.26 13.31
CA ALA A 2 10.96 5.31 13.14
C ALA A 2 10.50 5.09 11.69
N ILE A 3 11.30 5.50 10.70
CA ILE A 3 11.00 5.32 9.28
C ILE A 3 11.17 3.85 8.90
N ASP A 4 12.30 3.24 9.25
CA ASP A 4 12.53 1.80 8.98
C ASP A 4 11.41 0.94 9.60
N ALA A 5 11.05 1.23 10.86
CA ALA A 5 10.00 0.49 11.57
C ALA A 5 8.61 0.74 10.97
N GLY A 6 8.31 1.98 10.57
CA GLY A 6 7.03 2.32 9.93
C GLY A 6 6.85 1.64 8.59
N VAL A 7 7.90 1.59 7.76
CA VAL A 7 7.86 0.87 6.48
C VAL A 7 7.75 -0.64 6.69
N ALA A 8 8.55 -1.23 7.60
CA ALA A 8 8.46 -2.65 7.92
C ALA A 8 7.04 -3.03 8.39
N ALA A 9 6.46 -2.25 9.29
CA ALA A 9 5.11 -2.47 9.79
C ALA A 9 4.05 -2.32 8.70
N GLY A 10 4.17 -1.32 7.83
CA GLY A 10 3.28 -1.12 6.68
C GLY A 10 3.26 -2.33 5.76
N ILE A 11 4.43 -2.84 5.38
CA ILE A 11 4.52 -4.02 4.50
C ILE A 11 4.03 -5.29 5.22
N CYS A 12 4.27 -5.44 6.53
CA CYS A 12 3.69 -6.56 7.29
C CYS A 12 2.15 -6.50 7.32
N ILE A 13 1.57 -5.30 7.41
CA ILE A 13 0.12 -5.10 7.38
C ILE A 13 -0.48 -5.51 6.03
N ASP A 14 0.23 -5.34 4.91
CA ASP A 14 -0.23 -5.84 3.61
C ASP A 14 -0.37 -7.37 3.58
N VAL A 15 0.38 -8.09 4.41
CA VAL A 15 0.28 -9.55 4.56
C VAL A 15 -0.80 -9.92 5.57
N LEU A 16 -0.87 -9.19 6.69
CA LEU A 16 -1.75 -9.51 7.80
C LEU A 16 -3.20 -9.07 7.56
N LEU A 17 -3.42 -7.95 6.87
CA LEU A 17 -4.74 -7.38 6.54
C LEU A 17 -4.98 -7.40 5.02
N PRO A 18 -4.92 -8.56 4.34
CA PRO A 18 -4.95 -8.63 2.87
C PRO A 18 -6.30 -8.18 2.27
N ASP A 19 -7.35 -8.14 3.08
CA ASP A 19 -8.69 -7.65 2.76
C ASP A 19 -8.80 -6.12 2.80
N LEU A 20 -7.79 -5.42 3.35
CA LEU A 20 -7.82 -3.97 3.57
C LEU A 20 -6.65 -3.23 2.93
N CYS A 21 -5.48 -3.86 2.86
CA CYS A 21 -4.23 -3.24 2.44
C CYS A 21 -3.48 -4.15 1.47
N ASN A 22 -2.68 -3.57 0.59
CA ASN A 22 -1.79 -4.33 -0.27
C ASN A 22 -0.60 -3.48 -0.74
N PHE A 23 0.52 -4.16 -1.05
CA PHE A 23 1.75 -3.53 -1.51
C PHE A 23 1.58 -2.78 -2.84
N GLY A 24 0.63 -3.19 -3.67
CA GLY A 24 0.24 -2.52 -4.92
C GLY A 24 -0.71 -1.32 -4.72
N GLY A 25 -0.96 -0.91 -3.48
CA GLY A 25 -1.93 0.11 -3.13
C GLY A 25 -1.34 1.51 -3.05
N VAL A 26 -1.78 2.25 -2.03
CA VAL A 26 -1.41 3.64 -1.75
C VAL A 26 -0.89 3.75 -0.32
N ALA A 27 0.14 4.57 -0.10
CA ALA A 27 0.72 4.79 1.23
C ALA A 27 1.13 6.24 1.49
N PRO A 28 0.16 7.18 1.64
CA PRO A 28 0.48 8.54 2.07
C PRO A 28 1.24 8.53 3.39
N THR A 29 2.42 9.15 3.39
CA THR A 29 3.37 9.04 4.50
C THR A 29 3.79 10.43 4.95
N MET A 30 3.82 10.66 6.26
CA MET A 30 4.32 11.88 6.88
C MET A 30 5.55 11.54 7.72
N VAL A 31 6.64 12.27 7.52
CA VAL A 31 7.91 12.09 8.24
C VAL A 31 8.24 13.37 8.97
N TYR A 32 8.38 13.29 10.29
CA TYR A 32 8.84 14.39 11.11
C TYR A 32 10.31 14.20 11.48
N HIS A 33 11.17 15.15 11.09
CA HIS A 33 12.58 15.12 11.39
C HIS A 33 12.88 15.95 12.66
N ALA A 34 12.89 15.26 13.80
CA ALA A 34 12.99 15.91 15.12
C ALA A 34 14.22 16.82 15.29
N ALA A 35 15.35 16.52 14.64
CA ALA A 35 16.56 17.33 14.76
C ALA A 35 16.49 18.66 14.00
N THR A 36 15.69 18.76 12.94
CA THR A 36 15.50 20.00 12.16
C THR A 36 14.15 20.65 12.38
N GLY A 37 13.21 19.95 13.01
CA GLY A 37 11.82 20.38 13.15
C GLY A 37 11.00 20.33 11.85
N GLU A 38 11.55 19.72 10.80
CA GLU A 38 10.93 19.67 9.48
C GLU A 38 9.85 18.58 9.42
N LEU A 39 8.74 18.88 8.73
CA LEU A 39 7.69 17.93 8.37
C LEU A 39 7.69 17.74 6.86
N VAL A 40 7.96 16.51 6.42
CA VAL A 40 7.94 16.11 5.02
C VAL A 40 6.76 15.18 4.78
N THR A 41 6.08 15.37 3.65
CA THR A 41 5.03 14.47 3.20
C THR A 41 5.46 13.78 1.91
N ILE A 42 5.12 12.50 1.80
CA ILE A 42 5.29 11.69 0.60
C ILE A 42 3.87 11.26 0.20
N SER A 43 3.44 11.65 -1.00
CA SER A 43 2.06 11.48 -1.46
C SER A 43 1.58 10.03 -1.34
N GLY A 44 2.38 9.08 -1.83
CA GLY A 44 2.03 7.65 -1.84
C GLY A 44 0.76 7.28 -2.59
N LEU A 45 0.12 8.25 -3.25
CA LEU A 45 -0.96 8.06 -4.20
C LEU A 45 -0.36 8.11 -5.61
N GLY A 46 -0.52 7.02 -6.37
CA GLY A 46 -0.11 7.02 -7.76
C GLY A 46 -1.16 7.65 -8.69
N PRO A 47 -0.76 8.04 -9.90
CA PRO A 47 -1.64 8.67 -10.87
C PRO A 47 -2.58 7.68 -11.54
N TRP A 48 -3.62 8.19 -12.18
CA TRP A 48 -4.39 7.43 -13.17
C TRP A 48 -3.53 7.04 -14.36
N GLY A 49 -3.83 5.88 -14.96
CA GLY A 49 -3.22 5.46 -16.21
C GLY A 49 -3.49 6.46 -17.33
N ARG A 50 -2.57 6.61 -18.29
CA ARG A 50 -2.68 7.63 -19.36
C ARG A 50 -3.95 7.53 -20.20
N SER A 51 -4.55 6.35 -20.32
CA SER A 51 -5.79 6.11 -21.06
C SER A 51 -7.06 6.36 -20.24
N ALA A 52 -6.95 6.57 -18.93
CA ALA A 52 -8.07 6.81 -18.03
C ALA A 52 -8.49 8.28 -18.11
N THR A 53 -9.07 8.68 -19.24
CA THR A 53 -9.66 10.02 -19.44
C THR A 53 -11.16 9.98 -19.22
N LEU A 54 -11.77 11.14 -18.95
CA LEU A 54 -13.22 11.25 -18.80
C LEU A 54 -13.95 10.73 -20.05
N GLU A 55 -13.46 11.08 -21.24
CA GLU A 55 -14.01 10.64 -22.53
C GLU A 55 -14.00 9.12 -22.65
N HIS A 56 -12.90 8.47 -22.22
CA HIS A 56 -12.82 7.02 -22.25
C HIS A 56 -13.95 6.37 -21.42
N PHE A 57 -14.18 6.84 -20.20
CA PHE A 57 -15.23 6.30 -19.34
C PHE A 57 -16.64 6.62 -19.87
N LEU A 58 -16.87 7.81 -20.41
CA LEU A 58 -18.16 8.18 -21.01
C LEU A 58 -18.49 7.32 -22.24
N GLU A 59 -17.51 7.07 -23.11
CA GLU A 59 -17.71 6.37 -24.38
C GLU A 59 -17.70 4.85 -24.24
N HIS A 60 -16.86 4.31 -23.35
CA HIS A 60 -16.58 2.86 -23.29
C HIS A 60 -17.09 2.18 -22.02
N GLU A 61 -17.37 2.95 -20.96
CA GLU A 61 -17.80 2.40 -19.66
C GLU A 61 -19.19 2.94 -19.23
N ASN A 62 -20.01 3.40 -20.18
CA ASN A 62 -21.34 3.97 -19.94
C ASN A 62 -21.36 5.16 -18.95
N GLY A 63 -20.26 5.90 -18.85
CA GLY A 63 -20.10 7.00 -17.91
C GLY A 63 -19.92 6.57 -16.45
N ASP A 64 -19.59 5.30 -16.20
CA ASP A 64 -19.36 4.75 -14.86
C ASP A 64 -17.90 4.28 -14.68
N ILE A 65 -17.48 3.99 -13.45
CA ILE A 65 -16.17 3.41 -13.11
C ILE A 65 -16.38 1.94 -12.72
N PRO A 66 -16.26 0.99 -13.66
CA PRO A 66 -16.65 -0.39 -13.42
C PRO A 66 -15.70 -1.11 -12.48
N VAL A 67 -16.23 -2.12 -11.79
CA VAL A 67 -15.45 -3.05 -10.97
C VAL A 67 -14.39 -3.73 -11.85
N GLY A 68 -13.13 -3.74 -11.37
CA GLY A 68 -11.99 -4.33 -12.07
C GLY A 68 -10.81 -3.37 -12.17
N ALA A 69 -9.81 -3.71 -12.99
CA ALA A 69 -8.56 -2.97 -13.06
C ALA A 69 -8.70 -1.51 -13.51
N LYS A 70 -9.76 -1.17 -14.26
CA LYS A 70 -9.99 0.20 -14.77
C LYS A 70 -10.25 1.22 -13.67
N ARG A 71 -10.68 0.78 -12.48
CA ARG A 71 -10.89 1.66 -11.31
C ARG A 71 -9.63 1.86 -10.46
N SER A 72 -8.51 1.28 -10.87
CA SER A 72 -7.25 1.31 -10.11
C SER A 72 -6.30 2.38 -10.65
N VAL A 73 -5.67 3.11 -9.73
CA VAL A 73 -4.53 3.97 -10.04
C VAL A 73 -3.26 3.13 -10.18
N VAL A 74 -2.22 3.70 -10.76
CA VAL A 74 -0.87 3.11 -10.71
C VAL A 74 -0.46 2.96 -9.23
N PRO A 75 0.10 1.82 -8.80
CA PRO A 75 0.55 1.62 -7.43
C PRO A 75 1.51 2.70 -6.94
N GLY A 76 1.20 3.31 -5.79
CA GLY A 76 1.99 4.40 -5.19
C GLY A 76 2.71 4.02 -3.89
N ALA A 77 2.27 2.97 -3.21
CA ALA A 77 2.87 2.54 -1.95
C ALA A 77 4.37 2.14 -2.07
N PRO A 78 4.81 1.39 -3.10
CA PRO A 78 6.22 1.00 -3.21
C PRO A 78 7.14 2.19 -3.39
N ASP A 79 6.74 3.16 -4.23
CA ASP A 79 7.49 4.40 -4.45
C ASP A 79 7.62 5.21 -3.16
N ALA A 80 6.53 5.35 -2.40
CA ALA A 80 6.54 6.09 -1.15
C ALA A 80 7.47 5.47 -0.11
N TRP A 81 7.38 4.15 0.09
CA TRP A 81 8.19 3.43 1.07
C TRP A 81 9.67 3.40 0.69
N LEU A 82 10.00 3.10 -0.57
CA LEU A 82 11.39 3.13 -1.03
C LEU A 82 11.98 4.54 -0.96
N THR A 83 11.19 5.57 -1.27
CA THR A 83 11.61 6.97 -1.11
C THR A 83 11.87 7.32 0.35
N ALA A 84 10.98 6.90 1.27
CA ALA A 84 11.15 7.13 2.70
C ALA A 84 12.42 6.45 3.24
N LEU A 85 12.63 5.18 2.88
CA LEU A 85 13.84 4.43 3.25
C LEU A 85 15.10 5.06 2.66
N ALA A 86 15.10 5.41 1.38
CA ALA A 86 16.27 5.99 0.72
C ALA A 86 16.69 7.33 1.33
N ARG A 87 15.72 8.16 1.77
CA ARG A 87 16.00 9.49 2.32
C ARG A 87 16.26 9.50 3.82
N TYR A 88 15.57 8.64 4.57
CA TYR A 88 15.50 8.72 6.03
C TYR A 88 15.73 7.39 6.74
N GLY A 89 15.80 6.28 6.02
CA GLY A 89 16.05 4.96 6.56
C GLY A 89 17.50 4.75 6.98
N ARG A 90 17.72 3.69 7.74
CA ARG A 90 19.06 3.18 8.11
C ARG A 90 19.25 1.72 7.71
N LEU A 91 18.18 1.02 7.39
CA LEU A 91 18.20 -0.37 6.94
C LEU A 91 18.01 -0.42 5.42
N THR A 92 18.53 -1.48 4.81
CA THR A 92 18.25 -1.82 3.42
C THR A 92 16.80 -2.27 3.27
N PHE A 93 16.25 -2.18 2.05
CA PHE A 93 14.91 -2.71 1.78
C PHE A 93 14.81 -4.20 2.10
N ALA A 94 15.86 -4.98 1.82
CA ALA A 94 15.91 -6.40 2.13
C ALA A 94 15.75 -6.69 3.63
N GLU A 95 16.41 -5.91 4.49
CA GLU A 95 16.26 -6.04 5.95
C GLU A 95 14.85 -5.62 6.42
N VAL A 96 14.28 -4.58 5.81
CA VAL A 96 12.95 -4.06 6.18
C VAL A 96 11.81 -4.99 5.76
N VAL A 97 11.92 -5.63 4.60
CA VAL A 97 10.88 -6.52 4.05
C VAL A 97 10.92 -7.93 4.66
N GLN A 98 12.06 -8.32 5.25
CA GLN A 98 12.29 -9.67 5.77
C GLN A 98 11.16 -10.19 6.70
N PRO A 99 10.63 -9.42 7.66
CA PRO A 99 9.54 -9.91 8.52
C PRO A 99 8.25 -10.22 7.75
N ALA A 100 7.95 -9.47 6.68
CA ALA A 100 6.78 -9.73 5.85
C ALA A 100 6.97 -11.00 5.01
N ILE A 101 8.19 -11.27 4.53
CA ILE A 101 8.53 -12.53 3.85
C ILE A 101 8.32 -13.71 4.81
N GLU A 102 8.82 -13.61 6.04
CA GLU A 102 8.63 -14.66 7.05
C GLU A 102 7.15 -14.92 7.34
N LEU A 103 6.32 -13.87 7.43
CA LEU A 103 4.87 -14.01 7.60
C LEU A 103 4.20 -14.69 6.39
N CYS A 104 4.66 -14.41 5.17
CA CYS A 104 4.16 -15.09 3.97
C CYS A 104 4.56 -16.57 3.92
N GLU A 105 5.79 -16.91 4.31
CA GLU A 105 6.33 -18.26 4.23
C GLU A 105 5.84 -19.17 5.35
N ALA A 106 5.85 -18.66 6.59
CA ALA A 106 5.43 -19.42 7.77
C ALA A 106 3.90 -19.36 7.99
N GLY A 107 3.22 -18.40 7.35
CA GLY A 107 1.83 -18.08 7.61
C GLY A 107 1.62 -17.36 8.95
N PHE A 108 0.36 -17.07 9.24
CA PHE A 108 -0.07 -16.43 10.48
C PHE A 108 -1.44 -16.95 10.91
N VAL A 109 -1.78 -16.75 12.18
CA VAL A 109 -3.10 -17.13 12.71
C VAL A 109 -4.15 -16.17 12.19
N VAL A 110 -5.16 -16.71 11.49
CA VAL A 110 -6.32 -15.94 11.05
C VAL A 110 -7.07 -15.40 12.26
N TYR A 111 -7.16 -14.08 12.37
CA TYR A 111 -7.85 -13.40 13.47
C TYR A 111 -9.34 -13.16 13.11
N PRO A 112 -10.22 -12.94 14.10
CA PRO A 112 -11.66 -12.96 13.89
C PRO A 112 -12.21 -11.96 12.85
N SER A 113 -11.59 -10.79 12.68
CA SER A 113 -12.02 -9.85 11.63
C SER A 113 -11.71 -10.36 10.22
N LEU A 114 -10.52 -10.91 9.98
CA LEU A 114 -10.16 -11.47 8.68
C LEU A 114 -11.05 -12.65 8.31
N GLU A 115 -11.28 -13.57 9.25
CA GLU A 115 -12.20 -14.69 9.07
C GLU A 115 -13.59 -14.21 8.58
N ARG A 116 -14.18 -13.23 9.28
CA ARG A 116 -15.49 -12.68 8.91
C ARG A 116 -15.49 -12.01 7.54
N ASN A 117 -14.42 -11.33 7.18
CA ASN A 117 -14.34 -10.61 5.90
C ASN A 117 -14.16 -11.60 4.74
N LEU A 118 -13.29 -12.59 4.90
CA LEU A 118 -13.14 -13.68 3.93
C LEU A 118 -14.44 -14.46 3.72
N ALA A 119 -15.19 -14.75 4.79
CA ALA A 119 -16.48 -15.45 4.68
C ALA A 119 -17.51 -14.64 3.87
N LYS A 120 -17.57 -13.31 4.07
CA LYS A 120 -18.47 -12.43 3.30
C LYS A 120 -18.10 -12.31 1.83
N GLU A 121 -16.81 -12.34 1.50
CA GLU A 121 -16.35 -12.29 0.12
C GLU A 121 -16.59 -13.62 -0.62
N ALA A 122 -16.49 -14.76 0.08
CA ALA A 122 -16.77 -16.06 -0.50
C ALA A 122 -18.24 -16.28 -0.91
N GLU A 123 -19.16 -15.47 -0.39
CA GLU A 123 -20.59 -15.51 -0.70
C GLU A 123 -20.99 -14.61 -1.89
N GLN A 124 -20.07 -13.78 -2.42
CA GLN A 124 -20.28 -12.86 -3.54
C GLN A 124 -19.82 -13.45 -4.89
#